data_AF-A0A4Y7PTZ0-F1
#
_entry.id   AF-A0A4Y7PTZ0-F1
#
_cell.length_a   1.000
_cell.length_b   1.000
_cell.length_c   1.000
_cell.angle_alpha   90.00
_cell.angle_beta   90.00
_cell.angle_gamma   90.00
#
_symmetry.space_group_name_H-M   'P 1'
#
loop_
_entity.id
_entity.type
_entity.pdbx_description
1 polymer ?
#
loop_
_entity_poly.entity_id
_entity_poly.type
_entity_poly.pdbx_seq_one_letter_code
_entity_poly.pdbx_strand_id
1 'polypeptide(L)'
;MPLPRYLPHLLYATAITSFSLHLLAQRKTGADTRLRLDAHIGILEEINGRLRRGEDVKDEEIERTRRLMREEGAERLAGGGIGGAGIGWKEVILGRKTIDRKSEDVQKE
;
A
#
# COMPACT_ATOMS: atom_id res chain seq x y z
N MET A 1 -0.62 24.19 -35.00
CA MET A 1 -1.37 25.02 -34.03
C MET A 1 -0.42 25.41 -32.91
N PRO A 2 -0.26 26.69 -32.56
CA PRO A 2 0.63 27.08 -31.46
C PRO A 2 0.09 26.50 -30.15
N LEU A 3 0.97 25.84 -29.39
CA LEU A 3 0.63 25.32 -28.06
C LEU A 3 0.16 26.49 -27.18
N PRO A 4 -0.92 26.32 -26.40
CA PRO A 4 -1.43 27.40 -25.54
C PRO A 4 -0.34 27.79 -24.54
N ARG A 5 -0.05 29.09 -24.46
CA ARG A 5 1.08 29.68 -23.71
C ARG A 5 1.14 29.28 -22.22
N TYR A 6 0.02 28.81 -21.66
CA TYR A 6 -0.14 28.42 -20.25
C TYR A 6 -0.06 26.91 -20.00
N LEU A 7 0.00 26.08 -21.05
CA LEU A 7 0.14 24.63 -20.93
C LEU A 7 1.34 24.19 -20.06
N PRO A 8 2.57 24.75 -20.25
CA PRO A 8 3.68 24.37 -19.38
C PRO A 8 3.41 24.72 -17.91
N HIS A 9 2.72 25.83 -17.63
CA HIS A 9 2.45 26.26 -16.25
C HIS A 9 1.47 25.31 -15.54
N LEU A 10 0.43 24.84 -16.24
CA LEU A 10 -0.51 23.84 -15.71
C LEU A 10 0.18 22.48 -15.48
N LEU A 11 1.08 22.07 -16.38
CA LEU A 11 1.87 20.85 -16.20
C LEU A 11 2.81 20.95 -15.00
N TYR A 12 3.49 22.08 -14.82
CA TYR A 12 4.34 22.30 -13.65
C TYR A 12 3.54 22.32 -12.34
N ALA A 13 2.41 23.02 -12.30
CA ALA A 13 1.57 23.09 -11.10
C ALA A 13 1.02 21.71 -10.70
N THR A 14 0.57 20.92 -11.67
CA THR A 14 0.07 19.56 -11.43
C THR A 14 1.20 18.61 -11.04
N ALA A 15 2.37 18.69 -11.70
CA ALA A 15 3.54 17.89 -11.36
C ALA A 15 4.04 18.17 -9.93
N ILE A 16 4.16 19.44 -9.55
CA ILE A 16 4.60 19.85 -8.20
C ILE A 16 3.59 19.35 -7.14
N THR A 17 2.29 19.50 -7.40
CA THR A 17 1.25 19.03 -6.47
C THR A 17 1.27 17.51 -6.34
N SER A 18 1.39 16.79 -7.45
CA SER A 18 1.49 15.33 -7.47
C SER A 18 2.73 14.84 -6.71
N PHE A 19 3.89 15.47 -6.96
CA PHE A 19 5.13 15.13 -6.26
C PHE A 19 5.05 15.42 -4.75
N SER A 20 4.45 16.55 -4.37
CA SER A 20 4.23 16.90 -2.97
C SER A 20 3.35 15.86 -2.24
N LEU A 21 2.25 15.45 -2.87
CA LEU A 21 1.38 14.39 -2.33
C LEU A 21 2.10 13.05 -2.26
N HIS A 22 2.91 12.72 -3.27
CA HIS A 22 3.68 11.49 -3.30
C HIS A 22 4.71 11.44 -2.17
N LEU A 23 5.48 12.51 -1.97
CA LEU A 23 6.44 12.61 -0.88
C LEU A 23 5.76 12.54 0.49
N LEU A 24 4.60 13.17 0.65
CA LEU A 24 3.83 13.08 1.89
C LEU A 24 3.36 11.65 2.15
N ALA A 25 2.87 10.96 1.11
CA ALA A 25 2.47 9.56 1.20
C ALA A 25 3.68 8.68 1.56
N GLN A 26 4.83 8.87 0.91
CA GLN A 26 6.08 8.15 1.22
C GLN A 26 6.55 8.38 2.66
N ARG A 27 6.46 9.61 3.16
CA ARG A 27 6.81 9.92 4.55
C ARG A 27 5.89 9.17 5.52
N LYS A 28 4.59 9.14 5.24
CA LYS A 28 3.60 8.45 6.08
C LYS A 28 3.83 6.94 6.06
N THR A 29 4.03 6.34 4.88
CA THR A 29 4.32 4.91 4.78
C THR A 29 5.61 4.55 5.51
N GLY A 30 6.65 5.39 5.41
CA GLY A 30 7.90 5.22 6.15
C GLY A 30 7.76 5.34 7.67
N ALA A 31 6.85 6.18 8.16
CA ALA A 31 6.56 6.26 9.60
C ALA A 31 5.82 5.01 10.10
N ASP A 32 4.82 4.54 9.36
CA ASP A 32 4.07 3.33 9.71
C ASP A 32 4.97 2.09 9.71
N THR A 33 5.88 1.95 8.74
CA THR A 33 6.79 0.80 8.67
C THR A 33 7.74 0.76 9.86
N ARG A 34 8.21 1.92 10.32
CA ARG A 34 9.05 2.01 11.52
C ARG A 34 8.31 1.56 12.77
N LEU A 35 7.12 2.11 13.03
CA LEU A 35 6.31 1.72 14.19
C LEU A 35 6.02 0.22 14.24
N ARG A 36 5.82 -0.39 13.07
CA ARG A 36 5.58 -1.82 12.97
C ARG A 36 6.83 -2.66 13.22
N LEU A 37 7.97 -2.27 12.65
CA LEU A 37 9.24 -2.94 12.92
C LEU A 37 9.58 -2.85 14.41
N ASP A 38 9.34 -1.71 15.04
CA ASP A 38 9.52 -1.53 16.48
C ASP A 38 8.63 -2.49 17.28
N ALA A 39 7.36 -2.66 16.89
CA ALA A 39 6.46 -3.63 17.51
C ALA A 39 6.94 -5.08 17.32
N HIS A 40 7.40 -5.44 16.10
CA HIS A 40 7.94 -6.77 15.82
C HIS A 40 9.21 -7.06 16.63
N ILE A 41 10.09 -6.06 16.75
CA ILE A 41 11.29 -6.15 17.59
C ILE A 41 10.89 -6.39 19.04
N GLY A 42 9.93 -5.62 19.58
CA GLY A 42 9.46 -5.79 20.96
C GLY A 42 8.92 -7.19 21.26
N ILE A 43 8.13 -7.77 20.35
CA ILE A 43 7.62 -9.14 20.50
C ILE A 43 8.77 -10.16 20.47
N LEU A 44 9.73 -10.00 19.56
CA LEU A 44 10.87 -10.91 19.47
C LEU A 44 11.78 -10.81 20.69
N GLU A 45 11.97 -9.60 21.24
CA GLU A 45 12.70 -9.36 22.48
C GLU A 45 12.00 -10.01 23.68
N GLU A 46 10.67 -9.95 23.74
CA GLU A 46 9.88 -10.64 24.77
C GLU A 46 10.07 -12.16 24.71
N ILE A 47 9.92 -12.76 23.52
CA ILE A 47 10.12 -14.19 23.30
C ILE A 47 11.57 -14.59 23.68
N ASN A 48 12.55 -13.78 23.26
CA ASN A 48 13.95 -14.00 23.62
C ASN A 48 14.15 -13.95 25.13
N GLY A 49 13.55 -12.97 25.82
CA GLY A 49 13.58 -12.86 27.27
C GLY A 49 13.01 -14.10 27.96
N ARG A 50 11.89 -14.62 27.49
CA ARG A 50 11.24 -15.84 28.02
C ARG A 50 12.11 -17.08 27.82
N LEU A 51 12.65 -17.27 26.62
CA LEU A 51 13.59 -18.36 26.30
C LEU A 51 14.84 -18.31 27.19
N ARG A 52 15.41 -17.12 27.41
CA ARG A 52 16.57 -16.93 28.29
C ARG A 52 16.27 -17.22 29.76
N ARG A 53 15.03 -17.02 30.21
CA ARG A 53 14.57 -17.39 31.56
C ARG A 53 14.30 -18.89 31.71
N GLY A 54 14.40 -19.67 30.63
CA GLY A 54 14.08 -21.09 30.62
C GLY A 54 12.57 -21.37 30.66
N GLU A 55 11.74 -20.39 30.31
CA GLU A 55 10.30 -20.63 30.12
C GLU A 55 10.08 -21.48 28.86
N ASP A 56 9.16 -22.43 28.93
CA ASP A 56 8.76 -23.23 27.78
C ASP A 56 7.88 -22.38 26.84
N VAL A 57 8.48 -21.92 25.74
CA VAL A 57 7.78 -21.20 24.68
C VAL A 57 7.35 -22.22 23.64
N LYS A 58 6.04 -22.47 23.53
CA LYS A 58 5.49 -23.44 22.60
C LYS A 58 5.74 -23.01 21.15
N ASP A 59 6.14 -23.96 20.31
CA ASP A 59 6.35 -23.73 18.87
C ASP A 59 5.10 -23.14 18.18
N GLU A 60 3.91 -23.49 18.66
CA GLU A 60 2.63 -22.93 18.18
C GLU A 60 2.53 -21.41 18.38
N GLU A 61 3.08 -20.89 19.49
CA GLU A 61 3.10 -19.46 19.80
C GLU A 61 4.05 -18.71 18.88
N ILE A 62 5.21 -19.32 18.59
CA ILE A 62 6.21 -18.79 17.66
C ILE A 62 5.65 -18.75 16.24
N GLU A 63 5.00 -19.82 15.78
CA GLU A 63 4.44 -19.89 14.42
C GLU A 63 3.24 -18.94 14.27
N ARG A 64 2.40 -18.79 15.31
CA ARG A 64 1.33 -17.78 15.31
C ARG A 64 1.89 -16.36 15.20
N THR A 65 2.93 -16.05 15.97
CA THR A 65 3.58 -14.74 15.94
C THR A 65 4.20 -14.45 14.58
N ARG A 66 4.91 -15.43 14.03
CA ARG A 66 5.50 -15.35 12.68
C ARG A 66 4.44 -15.14 11.61
N ARG A 67 3.28 -15.81 11.73
CA ARG A 67 2.15 -15.66 10.81
C ARG A 67 1.57 -14.25 10.88
N LEU A 68 1.33 -13.72 12.07
CA LEU A 68 0.84 -12.34 12.27
C LEU A 68 1.80 -11.32 11.64
N MET A 69 3.11 -11.45 11.90
CA MET A 69 4.13 -10.58 11.32
C MET A 69 4.15 -10.65 9.79
N ARG A 70 3.86 -11.81 9.19
CA ARG A 70 3.86 -12.01 7.73
C ARG A 70 2.58 -11.50 7.06
N GLU A 71 1.41 -11.73 7.66
CA GLU A 71 0.10 -11.31 7.13
C GLU A 71 0.01 -9.78 7.05
N GLU A 72 0.44 -9.07 8.10
CA GLU A 72 0.55 -7.61 8.08
C GLU A 72 1.50 -7.10 6.97
N GLY A 73 2.44 -7.93 6.50
CA GLY A 73 3.45 -7.59 5.47
C GLY A 73 2.88 -7.73 4.07
N ALA A 74 2.10 -8.79 3.85
CA ALA A 74 1.44 -9.07 2.59
C ALA A 74 0.35 -8.03 2.24
N GLU A 75 -0.40 -7.56 3.23
CA GLU A 75 -1.49 -6.59 3.02
C GLU A 75 -0.99 -5.25 2.44
N ARG A 76 0.23 -4.80 2.81
CA ARG A 76 0.83 -3.58 2.24
C ARG A 76 1.45 -3.77 0.86
N LEU A 77 1.95 -4.96 0.51
CA LEU A 77 2.43 -5.21 -0.86
C LEU A 77 1.27 -5.18 -1.87
N ALA A 78 0.08 -5.60 -1.43
CA ALA A 78 -1.15 -5.47 -2.22
C ALA A 78 -1.66 -4.01 -2.31
N GLY A 79 -1.49 -3.22 -1.24
CA GLY A 79 -1.95 -1.82 -1.19
C GLY A 79 -0.94 -0.75 -1.62
N GLY A 80 0.33 -1.09 -1.81
CA GLY A 80 1.45 -0.15 -2.00
C GLY A 80 1.73 0.25 -3.45
N GLY A 81 1.03 -0.32 -4.42
CA GLY A 81 1.15 0.05 -5.82
C GLY A 81 0.20 1.18 -6.19
N ILE A 82 0.75 2.37 -6.48
CA ILE A 82 0.09 3.34 -7.37
C ILE A 82 0.00 2.67 -8.75
N GLY A 83 -0.97 1.78 -8.92
CA GLY A 83 -1.11 0.93 -10.10
C GLY A 83 -2.05 -0.27 -9.93
N GLY A 84 -2.47 -0.62 -8.70
CA GLY A 84 -3.30 -1.82 -8.49
C GLY A 84 -4.80 -1.61 -8.60
N ALA A 85 -5.36 -0.54 -8.02
CA ALA A 85 -6.82 -0.33 -7.98
C ALA A 85 -7.18 1.12 -7.58
N GLY A 86 -6.42 2.08 -8.09
CA GLY A 86 -6.70 3.51 -7.88
C GLY A 86 -7.28 4.10 -9.16
N ILE A 87 -8.42 4.77 -9.04
CA ILE A 87 -9.07 5.57 -10.10
C ILE A 87 -7.98 6.21 -10.96
N GLY A 88 -7.91 5.78 -12.22
CA GLY A 88 -6.85 6.26 -13.11
C GLY A 88 -6.95 7.77 -13.22
N TRP A 89 -5.83 8.49 -13.27
CA TRP A 89 -5.84 9.94 -13.50
C TRP A 89 -6.64 10.33 -14.75
N LYS A 90 -6.70 9.42 -15.73
CA LYS A 90 -7.57 9.53 -16.91
C LYS A 90 -9.05 9.56 -16.54
N GLU A 91 -9.49 8.83 -15.54
CA GLU A 91 -10.88 8.75 -15.07
C GLU A 91 -11.28 9.97 -14.23
N VAL A 92 -10.36 10.53 -13.43
CA VAL A 92 -10.54 11.81 -12.72
C VAL A 92 -10.63 12.98 -13.69
N ILE A 93 -9.84 12.97 -14.77
CA ILE A 93 -9.78 14.08 -15.74
C ILE A 93 -10.84 13.95 -16.85
N LEU A 94 -11.15 12.73 -17.33
CA LEU A 94 -12.14 12.51 -18.39
C LEU A 94 -13.56 12.22 -17.85
N GLY A 95 -13.74 12.03 -16.54
CA GLY A 95 -15.06 11.87 -15.90
C GLY A 95 -15.91 10.69 -16.39
N ARG A 96 -15.34 9.78 -17.20
CA ARG A 96 -16.11 8.71 -17.87
C ARG A 96 -15.89 7.38 -17.16
N LYS A 97 -16.89 6.97 -16.35
CA LYS A 97 -17.04 5.61 -15.82
C LYS A 97 -16.97 4.61 -16.97
N THR A 98 -15.95 3.75 -17.02
CA THR A 98 -16.05 2.49 -17.76
C THR A 98 -16.73 1.48 -16.86
N ILE A 99 -18.05 1.35 -17.01
CA ILE A 99 -18.80 0.22 -16.48
C ILE A 99 -18.26 -1.02 -17.19
N ASP A 100 -17.67 -1.92 -16.42
CA ASP A 100 -17.17 -3.21 -16.86
C ASP A 100 -18.33 -4.02 -17.47
N ARG A 101 -18.32 -4.15 -18.81
CA ARG A 101 -19.24 -5.03 -19.54
C ARG A 101 -18.56 -6.38 -19.67
N LYS A 102 -18.57 -7.16 -18.60
CA LYS A 102 -18.16 -8.57 -18.59
C LYS A 102 -19.33 -9.46 -18.18
N SER A 103 -20.28 -9.61 -19.10
CA SER A 103 -21.28 -10.69 -19.13
C SER A 103 -22.04 -10.68 -20.46
N GLU A 104 -21.31 -10.78 -21.57
CA GLU A 104 -21.82 -11.40 -22.80
C GLU A 104 -21.17 -12.80 -22.85
N ASP A 105 -21.83 -13.76 -22.19
CA ASP A 105 -21.72 -15.20 -22.43
C ASP A 105 -22.62 -15.94 -21.42
N VAL A 106 -23.94 -15.77 -21.52
CA VAL A 106 -24.93 -16.85 -21.31
C VAL A 106 -26.18 -16.48 -22.12
N GLN A 107 -26.73 -17.47 -22.83
CA GLN A 107 -27.97 -17.44 -23.64
C GLN A 107 -27.80 -17.02 -25.11
N LYS A 108 -27.00 -17.82 -25.83
CA LYS A 108 -27.53 -18.44 -27.05
C LYS A 108 -28.45 -19.59 -26.61
N GLU A 109 -29.74 -19.40 -26.76
CA GLU A 109 -30.67 -20.46 -27.17
C GLU A 109 -31.78 -19.82 -28.00
#